data_AF-V6LV67-F1
#
_entry.id   AF-V6LV67-F1
#
_cell.length_a   1.000
_cell.length_b   1.000
_cell.length_c   1.000
_cell.angle_alpha   90.00
_cell.angle_beta   90.00
_cell.angle_gamma   90.00
#
_symmetry.space_group_name_H-M   'P 1'
#
loop_
_entity.id
_entity.type
_entity.pdbx_description
1 polymer ?
#
loop_
_entity_poly.entity_id
_entity_poly.type
_entity_poly.pdbx_seq_one_letter_code
_entity_poly.pdbx_strand_id
1 'polypeptide(L)'
;MDYLTIIHTCDSNAMDCLDFSYQQPVSQSKSQTSIKARKKRDKWSVYEEVCLLTILQKDETKTWRKVAEELSKQTKCPMKTASQISQHWRRVLKPIW
;
A
#
# COMPACT_ATOMS: atom_id res chain seq x y z
N MET A 1 7.14 38.57 10.07
CA MET A 1 7.30 38.34 11.51
C MET A 1 5.92 38.49 12.13
N ASP A 2 5.12 37.50 12.48
CA ASP A 2 5.13 36.05 12.37
C ASP A 2 3.68 35.62 12.55
N TYR A 3 3.19 34.71 11.72
CA TYR A 3 1.94 34.00 11.97
C TYR A 3 2.23 32.86 12.94
N LEU A 4 1.73 32.88 14.17
CA LEU A 4 1.47 31.64 14.92
C LEU A 4 0.30 31.81 15.90
N THR A 5 -0.77 31.09 15.57
CA THR A 5 -1.95 30.80 16.37
C THR A 5 -1.60 29.77 17.45
N ILE A 6 -1.73 30.10 18.73
CA ILE A 6 -1.84 29.10 19.80
C ILE A 6 -2.77 29.62 20.89
N ILE A 7 -4.04 29.19 20.89
CA ILE A 7 -4.99 29.17 22.02
C ILE A 7 -6.01 28.08 21.63
N HIS A 8 -6.54 27.18 22.46
CA HIS A 8 -6.37 26.69 23.83
C HIS A 8 -7.47 25.61 23.99
N THR A 9 -7.46 24.93 25.14
CA THR A 9 -8.53 24.09 25.73
C THR A 9 -8.93 22.77 25.06
N CYS A 10 -8.52 21.70 25.74
CA CYS A 10 -9.35 20.53 26.04
C CYS A 10 -10.74 20.92 26.57
N ASP A 11 -11.80 20.25 26.11
CA ASP A 11 -13.10 20.29 26.77
C ASP A 11 -13.74 18.90 26.89
N SER A 12 -14.18 18.68 28.12
CA SER A 12 -15.11 17.74 28.73
C SER A 12 -16.10 17.01 27.82
N ASN A 13 -16.34 15.72 28.12
CA ASN A 13 -17.57 15.31 28.81
C ASN A 13 -17.56 13.80 29.06
N ALA A 14 -17.38 13.43 30.33
CA ALA A 14 -17.85 12.17 30.87
C ALA A 14 -19.33 12.36 31.23
N MET A 15 -20.23 11.58 30.63
CA MET A 15 -21.57 11.32 31.19
C MET A 15 -22.07 9.94 30.77
N ASP A 16 -22.32 9.16 31.82
CA ASP A 16 -23.30 8.09 32.01
C ASP A 16 -23.36 6.85 31.10
N CYS A 17 -23.06 5.71 31.74
CA CYS A 17 -23.67 4.43 31.45
C CYS A 17 -25.16 4.47 31.82
N LEU A 18 -26.05 3.93 30.99
CA LEU A 18 -27.21 3.17 31.47
C LEU A 18 -27.83 2.29 30.38
N ASP A 19 -28.12 1.09 30.83
CA ASP A 19 -28.86 -0.03 30.26
C ASP A 19 -30.20 0.36 29.60
N PHE A 20 -30.45 -0.13 28.37
CA PHE A 20 -31.81 -0.31 27.86
C PHE A 20 -31.84 -1.42 26.80
N SER A 21 -32.41 -2.56 27.17
CA SER A 21 -32.74 -3.65 26.27
C SER A 21 -33.66 -3.16 25.15
N TYR A 22 -33.33 -3.44 23.89
CA TYR A 22 -34.35 -3.77 22.88
C TYR A 22 -33.74 -4.67 21.82
N GLN A 23 -34.21 -5.92 21.85
CA GLN A 23 -33.96 -6.95 20.85
C GLN A 23 -34.58 -6.50 19.52
N GLN A 24 -33.75 -6.22 18.51
CA GLN A 24 -34.21 -6.16 17.12
C GLN A 24 -33.73 -7.41 16.39
N PRO A 25 -34.62 -8.22 15.79
CA PRO A 25 -34.20 -9.15 14.77
C PRO A 25 -33.83 -8.34 13.54
N VAL A 26 -32.55 -7.96 13.43
CA VAL A 26 -32.01 -7.48 12.17
C VAL A 26 -32.11 -8.63 11.18
N SER A 27 -33.11 -8.56 10.31
CA SER A 27 -33.20 -9.36 9.10
C SER A 27 -31.93 -9.14 8.31
N GLN A 28 -30.93 -10.01 8.54
CA GLN A 28 -29.70 -10.07 7.77
C GLN A 28 -30.08 -10.55 6.38
N SER A 29 -30.49 -9.61 5.54
CA SER A 29 -30.54 -9.76 4.10
C SER A 29 -29.16 -10.24 3.67
N LYS A 30 -29.07 -11.53 3.32
CA LYS A 30 -27.86 -12.19 2.82
C LYS A 30 -27.40 -11.43 1.58
N SER A 31 -26.54 -10.42 1.77
CA SER A 31 -25.80 -9.81 0.68
C SER A 31 -24.93 -10.91 0.10
N GLN A 32 -25.37 -11.46 -1.03
CA GLN A 32 -24.57 -12.32 -1.89
C GLN A 32 -23.35 -11.51 -2.33
N THR A 33 -22.33 -11.50 -1.48
CA THR A 33 -21.00 -11.07 -1.86
C THR A 33 -20.50 -12.15 -2.81
N SER A 34 -20.65 -11.89 -4.12
CA SER A 34 -19.98 -12.69 -5.13
C SER A 34 -18.51 -12.74 -4.74
N ILE A 35 -18.04 -13.93 -4.36
CA ILE A 35 -16.64 -14.17 -4.04
C ILE A 35 -15.90 -14.04 -5.37
N LYS A 36 -15.52 -12.81 -5.73
CA LYS A 36 -14.70 -12.54 -6.91
C LYS A 36 -13.38 -13.29 -6.69
N ALA A 37 -13.10 -14.27 -7.54
CA ALA A 37 -11.84 -14.98 -7.52
C ALA A 37 -10.69 -13.97 -7.57
N ARG A 38 -9.82 -13.99 -6.54
CA ARG A 38 -8.67 -13.09 -6.51
C ARG A 38 -7.76 -13.45 -7.68
N LYS A 39 -7.57 -12.51 -8.61
CA LYS A 39 -6.64 -12.67 -9.73
C LYS A 39 -5.25 -13.02 -9.16
N LYS A 40 -4.68 -14.14 -9.60
CA LYS A 40 -3.32 -14.54 -9.21
C LYS A 40 -2.37 -13.39 -9.57
N ARG A 41 -1.53 -12.98 -8.62
CA ARG A 41 -0.53 -11.94 -8.84
C ARG A 41 0.61 -12.53 -9.66
N ASP A 42 1.10 -11.76 -10.63
CA ASP A 42 2.28 -12.15 -11.39
C ASP A 42 3.48 -12.29 -10.46
N LYS A 43 4.19 -13.42 -10.59
CA LYS A 43 5.37 -13.73 -9.80
C LYS A 43 6.57 -12.95 -10.36
N TRP A 44 7.48 -12.52 -9.48
CA TRP A 44 8.76 -11.96 -9.90
C TRP A 44 9.65 -13.07 -10.43
N SER A 45 10.22 -12.85 -11.62
CA SER A 45 11.25 -13.70 -12.19
C SER A 45 12.63 -13.25 -11.74
N VAL A 46 13.58 -14.19 -11.68
CA VAL A 46 14.98 -13.90 -11.36
C VAL A 46 15.57 -12.89 -12.35
N TYR A 47 15.20 -12.98 -13.62
CA TYR A 47 15.64 -12.03 -14.64
C TYR A 47 15.15 -10.60 -14.36
N GLU A 48 13.87 -10.42 -13.95
CA GLU A 48 13.35 -9.12 -13.53
C GLU A 48 14.10 -8.55 -12.32
N GLU A 49 14.49 -9.40 -11.37
CA GLU A 49 15.23 -8.99 -10.18
C GLU A 49 16.65 -8.53 -10.52
N VAL A 50 17.35 -9.26 -11.38
CA VAL A 50 18.69 -8.88 -11.87
C VAL A 50 18.65 -7.56 -12.64
N CYS A 51 17.67 -7.38 -13.53
CA CYS A 51 17.45 -6.11 -14.23
C CYS A 51 17.15 -4.97 -13.25
N LEU A 52 16.28 -5.20 -12.26
CA LEU A 52 15.94 -4.20 -11.25
C LEU A 52 17.17 -3.76 -10.45
N LEU A 53 18.00 -4.70 -9.99
CA LEU A 53 19.26 -4.41 -9.31
C LEU A 53 20.19 -3.57 -10.19
N THR A 54 20.33 -3.96 -11.46
CA THR A 54 21.18 -3.26 -12.44
C THR A 54 20.70 -1.82 -12.67
N ILE A 55 19.38 -1.60 -12.75
CA ILE A 55 18.80 -0.26 -12.93
C ILE A 55 19.07 0.63 -11.70
N LEU A 56 18.92 0.07 -10.50
CA LEU A 56 19.14 0.80 -9.24
C LEU A 56 20.61 1.10 -8.98
N GLN A 57 21.53 0.20 -9.36
CA GLN A 57 22.98 0.44 -9.26
C GLN A 57 23.46 1.53 -10.23
N LYS A 58 22.83 1.66 -11.40
CA LYS A 58 23.21 2.68 -12.39
C LYS A 58 22.76 4.08 -12.00
N ASP A 59 21.58 4.22 -11.40
CA ASP A 59 21.00 5.52 -11.06
C ASP A 59 20.16 5.44 -9.78
N GLU A 60 20.75 5.80 -8.65
CA GLU A 60 20.09 5.78 -7.33
C GLU A 60 19.00 6.86 -7.18
N THR A 61 19.00 7.89 -8.02
CA THR A 61 18.08 9.04 -7.93
C THR A 61 16.78 8.86 -8.73
N LYS A 62 16.59 7.73 -9.40
CA LYS A 62 15.37 7.49 -10.19
C LYS A 62 14.16 7.27 -9.30
N THR A 63 13.05 7.91 -9.66
CA THR A 63 11.75 7.60 -9.04
C THR A 63 11.31 6.19 -9.41
N TRP A 64 10.62 5.51 -8.50
CA TRP A 64 10.11 4.13 -8.71
C TRP A 64 9.26 3.97 -9.98
N ARG A 65 8.61 5.05 -10.43
CA ARG A 65 7.87 5.07 -11.69
C ARG A 65 8.79 4.93 -12.90
N LYS A 66 9.89 5.69 -12.95
CA LYS A 66 10.89 5.57 -14.03
C LYS A 66 11.56 4.20 -14.02
N VAL A 67 11.83 3.66 -12.84
CA VAL A 67 12.36 2.29 -12.69
C VAL A 67 11.38 1.26 -13.27
N ALA A 68 10.07 1.42 -13.06
CA ALA A 68 9.06 0.53 -13.62
C ALA A 68 9.01 0.54 -15.14
N GLU A 69 9.04 1.73 -15.73
CA GLU A 69 9.03 1.92 -17.19
C GLU A 69 10.27 1.28 -17.82
N GLU A 70 11.44 1.53 -17.24
CA GLU A 70 12.70 0.95 -17.71
C GLU A 70 12.75 -0.57 -17.55
N LEU A 71 12.28 -1.09 -16.41
CA LEU A 71 12.22 -2.53 -16.17
C LEU A 71 11.32 -3.23 -17.19
N SER A 72 10.11 -2.69 -17.44
CA SER A 72 9.17 -3.27 -18.41
C SER A 72 9.75 -3.25 -19.83
N LYS A 73 10.46 -2.17 -20.19
CA LYS A 73 11.14 -2.05 -21.48
C LYS A 73 12.24 -3.11 -21.67
N GLN A 74 13.01 -3.41 -20.63
CA GLN A 74 14.11 -4.39 -20.68
C GLN A 74 13.63 -5.84 -20.64
N THR A 75 12.62 -6.14 -19.82
CA THR A 75 12.17 -7.52 -19.59
C THR A 75 11.06 -7.96 -20.53
N LYS A 76 10.41 -7.01 -21.23
CA LYS A 76 9.19 -7.24 -22.03
C LYS A 76 8.04 -7.85 -21.21
N CYS A 77 8.11 -7.74 -19.87
CA CYS A 77 7.07 -8.20 -18.96
C CYS A 77 6.01 -7.11 -18.73
N PRO A 78 4.80 -7.48 -18.27
CA PRO A 78 3.79 -6.52 -17.86
C PRO A 78 4.35 -5.50 -16.88
N MET A 79 4.06 -4.22 -17.11
CA MET A 79 4.57 -3.13 -16.29
C MET A 79 4.07 -3.29 -14.85
N LYS A 80 5.01 -3.42 -13.91
CA LYS A 80 4.71 -3.40 -12.49
C LYS A 80 4.52 -1.96 -12.02
N THR A 81 3.65 -1.73 -11.06
CA THR A 81 3.44 -0.42 -10.47
C THR A 81 4.65 0.00 -9.62
N ALA A 82 4.89 1.31 -9.52
CA ALA A 82 5.94 1.87 -8.68
C ALA A 82 5.89 1.34 -7.23
N SER A 83 4.69 1.17 -6.68
CA SER A 83 4.48 0.62 -5.33
C SER A 83 5.00 -0.82 -5.23
N GLN A 84 4.64 -1.68 -6.20
CA GLN A 84 5.11 -3.08 -6.25
C GLN A 84 6.64 -3.16 -6.29
N ILE A 85 7.29 -2.29 -7.07
CA ILE A 85 8.76 -2.26 -7.17
C ILE A 85 9.37 -1.81 -5.84
N SER A 86 8.90 -0.69 -5.28
CA SER A 86 9.42 -0.17 -4.01
C SER A 86 9.24 -1.16 -2.84
N GLN A 87 8.16 -1.93 -2.87
CA GLN A 87 7.85 -2.94 -1.87
C GLN A 87 8.73 -4.17 -2.06
N HIS A 88 8.89 -4.63 -3.30
CA HIS A 88 9.77 -5.76 -3.63
C HIS A 88 11.21 -5.46 -3.27
N TRP A 89 11.69 -4.26 -3.61
CA TRP A 89 12.99 -3.76 -3.21
C TRP A 89 13.19 -3.86 -1.70
N ARG A 90 12.29 -3.25 -0.91
CA ARG A 90 12.42 -3.21 0.55
C ARG A 90 12.33 -4.57 1.23
N ARG A 91 11.57 -5.52 0.67
CA ARG A 91 11.27 -6.81 1.33
C ARG A 91 12.15 -7.96 0.88
N VAL A 92 12.65 -7.91 -0.35
CA VAL A 92 13.30 -9.05 -1.00
C VAL A 92 14.74 -8.71 -1.40
N LEU A 93 14.96 -7.53 -1.99
CA LEU A 93 16.25 -7.21 -2.61
C LEU A 93 17.17 -6.33 -1.76
N LYS A 94 16.63 -5.51 -0.84
CA LYS A 94 17.43 -4.62 0.00
C LYS A 94 18.34 -5.49 0.87
N PRO A 95 19.66 -5.44 0.67
CA PRO A 95 20.55 -6.25 1.46
C PRO A 95 20.64 -5.61 2.86
N ILE A 96 20.59 -6.44 3.91
CA ILE A 96 20.73 -6.01 5.32
C ILE A 96 22.22 -5.76 5.54
N TRP A 97 22.69 -4.52 5.38
CA TRP A 97 24.03 -4.08 5.74
C TRP A 97 23.88 -2.79 6.56
#